data_AF-A0A7K8WMS1-F1
#
_entry.id   AF-A0A7K8WMS1-F1
#
_cell.length_a   1.000
_cell.length_b   1.000
_cell.length_c   1.000
_cell.angle_alpha   90.00
_cell.angle_beta   90.00
_cell.angle_gamma   90.00
#
_symmetry.space_group_name_H-M   'P 1'
#
loop_
_entity.id
_entity.type
_entity.pdbx_description
1 polymer ?
#
loop_
_entity_poly.entity_id
_entity_poly.type
_entity_poly.pdbx_seq_one_letter_code
_entity_poly.pdbx_strand_id
1 'polypeptide(L)'
;CRVLYARTFGPPAAGPRQRLRRKEQLLAVARQVASQCQLLQSSLGRPSSPQLPQLPDEPVSLQDAPGGLFQMPPGDPFSDQVTVVWLSVLALAFALVCDPQENLSLAEITLRRLAPRLLFSLRLLSPGADVLLRPDAADGLLDRLLPHGQMLFLNERFLQAIDREL
;
A
#
# COMPACT_ATOMS: atom_id res chain seq x y z
N CYS A 1 -11.80 0.24 8.60
CA CYS A 1 -10.81 -0.31 7.65
C CYS A 1 -10.09 -1.49 8.30
N ARG A 2 -9.73 -2.53 7.53
CA ARG A 2 -8.93 -3.67 8.00
C ARG A 2 -7.58 -3.61 7.31
N VAL A 3 -6.49 -3.73 8.06
CA VAL A 3 -5.15 -3.88 7.49
C VAL A 3 -5.00 -5.34 7.06
N LEU A 4 -4.76 -5.58 5.77
CA LEU A 4 -4.57 -6.92 5.23
C LEU A 4 -3.11 -7.37 5.37
N TYR A 5 -2.19 -6.48 5.04
CA TYR A 5 -0.75 -6.73 5.08
C TYR A 5 -0.03 -5.44 5.45
N ALA A 6 1.05 -5.55 6.22
CA ALA A 6 1.91 -4.42 6.56
C ALA A 6 3.34 -4.92 6.76
N ARG A 7 4.31 -4.18 6.21
CA ARG A 7 5.73 -4.42 6.40
C ARG A 7 6.40 -3.14 6.86
N THR A 8 7.21 -3.25 7.91
CA THR A 8 8.04 -2.15 8.42
C THR A 8 9.49 -2.43 8.10
N PHE A 9 10.19 -1.48 7.51
CA PHE A 9 11.61 -1.57 7.23
C PHE A 9 12.43 -1.01 8.40
N GLY A 10 13.63 -1.54 8.61
CA GLY A 10 14.47 -1.20 9.76
C GLY A 10 14.46 -2.27 10.88
N PRO A 11 15.11 -1.99 12.02
CA PRO A 11 15.31 -2.98 13.07
C PRO A 11 13.98 -3.51 13.61
N PRO A 12 13.88 -4.80 13.96
CA PRO A 12 12.66 -5.35 14.55
C PRO A 12 12.33 -4.62 15.86
N ALA A 13 11.04 -4.57 16.20
CA ALA A 13 10.61 -3.89 17.41
C ALA A 13 11.24 -4.58 18.63
N ALA A 14 12.11 -3.88 19.35
CA ALA A 14 12.93 -4.39 20.44
C ALA A 14 12.15 -4.60 21.75
N GLY A 15 10.81 -4.63 21.70
CA GLY A 15 9.97 -4.86 22.88
C GLY A 15 8.48 -4.59 22.66
N PRO A 16 7.63 -4.94 23.66
CA PRO A 16 6.17 -4.83 23.55
C PRO A 16 5.68 -3.39 23.35
N ARG A 17 6.33 -2.40 23.97
CA ARG A 17 5.99 -0.97 23.80
C ARG A 17 6.22 -0.50 22.36
N GLN A 18 7.33 -0.89 21.75
CA GLN A 18 7.63 -0.52 20.36
C GLN A 18 6.71 -1.24 19.37
N ARG A 19 6.33 -2.49 19.66
CA ARG A 19 5.32 -3.23 18.88
C ARG A 19 3.94 -2.55 18.96
N LEU A 20 3.53 -2.11 20.15
CA LEU A 20 2.28 -1.37 20.32
C LEU A 20 2.29 -0.06 19.53
N ARG A 21 3.35 0.74 19.67
CA ARG A 21 3.51 1.99 18.91
C ARG A 21 3.45 1.77 17.39
N ARG A 22 4.12 0.73 16.87
CA ARG A 22 4.03 0.38 15.44
C ARG A 22 2.61 0.02 15.01
N LYS A 23 1.90 -0.73 15.86
CA LYS A 23 0.49 -1.07 15.60
C LYS A 23 -0.39 0.19 15.55
N GLU A 24 -0.17 1.12 16.46
CA GLU A 24 -0.87 2.41 16.49
C GLU A 24 -0.57 3.26 15.24
N GLN A 25 0.71 3.34 14.83
CA GLN A 25 1.13 3.98 13.57
C GLN A 25 0.40 3.41 12.36
N LEU A 26 0.39 2.08 12.22
CA LEU A 26 -0.29 1.40 11.12
C LEU A 26 -1.80 1.68 11.13
N LEU A 27 -2.44 1.65 12.30
CA LEU A 27 -3.87 1.92 12.41
C LEU A 27 -4.21 3.39 12.12
N ALA A 28 -3.37 4.33 12.54
CA ALA A 28 -3.54 5.76 12.27
C ALA A 28 -3.46 6.03 10.75
N VAL A 29 -2.44 5.49 10.08
CA VAL A 29 -2.30 5.58 8.63
C VAL A 29 -3.49 4.95 7.92
N ALA A 30 -3.89 3.73 8.31
CA ALA A 30 -5.00 3.02 7.69
C ALA A 30 -6.33 3.79 7.79
N ARG A 31 -6.60 4.43 8.93
CA ARG A 31 -7.80 5.26 9.13
C ARG A 31 -7.76 6.48 8.21
N GLN A 32 -6.61 7.15 8.13
CA GLN A 32 -6.47 8.35 7.31
C GLN A 32 -6.60 8.03 5.82
N VAL A 33 -5.95 6.95 5.35
CA VAL A 33 -6.10 6.47 3.96
C VAL A 33 -7.55 6.09 3.66
N ALA A 34 -8.24 5.41 4.59
CA ALA A 34 -9.65 5.06 4.41
C ALA A 34 -10.53 6.31 4.30
N SER A 35 -10.27 7.34 5.11
CA SER A 35 -10.97 8.62 5.00
C SER A 35 -10.73 9.29 3.65
N GLN A 36 -9.47 9.30 3.16
CA GLN A 36 -9.14 9.85 1.84
C GLN A 36 -9.84 9.09 0.70
N CYS A 37 -9.89 7.76 0.79
CA CYS A 37 -10.62 6.94 -0.17
C CYS A 37 -12.13 7.24 -0.16
N GLN A 38 -12.73 7.42 1.02
CA GLN A 38 -14.15 7.77 1.15
C GLN A 38 -14.47 9.17 0.59
N LEU A 39 -13.60 10.14 0.84
CA LEU A 39 -13.74 11.49 0.30
C LEU A 39 -13.65 11.46 -1.24
N LEU A 40 -12.69 10.73 -1.77
CA LEU A 40 -12.52 10.53 -3.21
C LEU A 40 -13.74 9.82 -3.84
N GLN A 41 -14.28 8.77 -3.22
CA GLN A 41 -15.47 8.09 -3.73
C GLN A 41 -16.68 9.02 -3.76
N SER A 42 -16.82 9.86 -2.72
CA SER A 42 -17.89 10.83 -2.58
C SER A 42 -17.78 11.95 -3.63
N SER A 43 -16.57 12.43 -3.94
CA SER A 43 -16.36 13.45 -4.99
C SER A 43 -16.57 12.89 -6.40
N LEU A 44 -16.27 11.60 -6.62
CA LEU A 44 -16.52 10.91 -7.88
C LEU A 44 -17.97 10.45 -8.05
N GLY A 45 -18.85 10.72 -7.08
CA GLY A 45 -20.27 10.34 -7.13
C GLY A 45 -20.53 8.83 -7.12
N ARG A 46 -19.55 8.00 -6.72
CA ARG A 46 -19.73 6.55 -6.61
C ARG A 46 -20.39 6.20 -5.28
N PRO A 47 -21.46 5.38 -5.26
CA PRO A 47 -22.13 5.01 -4.02
C PRO A 47 -21.20 4.19 -3.13
N SER A 48 -21.17 4.53 -1.84
CA SER A 48 -20.47 3.84 -0.73
C SER A 48 -21.11 2.49 -0.37
N SER A 49 -21.63 1.77 -1.36
CA SER A 49 -22.28 0.47 -1.18
C SER A 49 -21.21 -0.60 -0.93
N PRO A 50 -21.38 -1.49 0.06
CA PRO A 50 -20.48 -2.61 0.34
C PRO A 50 -20.67 -3.77 -0.67
N GLN A 51 -21.07 -3.46 -1.91
CA GLN A 51 -21.09 -4.45 -2.97
C GLN A 51 -19.64 -4.87 -3.19
N LEU A 52 -19.36 -6.15 -2.93
CA LEU A 52 -18.12 -6.81 -3.32
C LEU A 52 -17.72 -6.28 -4.69
N PRO A 53 -16.52 -5.72 -4.87
CA PRO A 53 -16.12 -5.22 -6.18
C PRO A 53 -16.24 -6.39 -7.13
N GLN A 54 -17.27 -6.37 -7.98
CA GLN A 54 -17.31 -7.25 -9.12
C GLN A 54 -16.04 -6.92 -9.89
N LEU A 55 -15.18 -7.93 -10.06
CA LEU A 55 -14.00 -7.79 -10.90
C LEU A 55 -14.49 -7.18 -12.21
N PRO A 56 -13.99 -5.99 -12.61
CA PRO A 56 -14.26 -5.52 -13.95
C PRO A 56 -13.80 -6.61 -14.92
N ASP A 57 -14.65 -6.96 -15.89
CA ASP A 57 -14.33 -7.92 -16.95
C ASP A 57 -13.13 -7.42 -17.78
N GLU A 58 -12.93 -6.09 -17.80
CA GLU A 58 -11.75 -5.42 -18.34
C GLU A 58 -10.62 -5.30 -17.31
N PRO A 59 -9.35 -5.46 -17.73
CA PRO A 59 -8.21 -5.25 -16.85
C PRO A 59 -8.25 -3.80 -16.32
N VAL A 60 -8.46 -3.65 -15.01
CA VAL A 60 -8.33 -2.33 -14.36
C VAL A 60 -6.99 -1.75 -14.77
N SER A 61 -6.98 -0.59 -15.44
CA SER A 61 -5.75 0.16 -15.71
C SER A 61 -5.22 0.67 -14.37
N LEU A 62 -4.37 -0.13 -13.73
CA LEU A 62 -3.78 0.17 -12.42
C LEU A 62 -2.82 1.37 -12.49
N GLN A 63 -2.42 1.79 -13.69
CA GLN A 63 -1.58 2.96 -13.91
C GLN A 63 -2.32 4.26 -13.53
N ASP A 64 -3.61 4.33 -13.83
CA ASP A 64 -4.48 5.48 -13.57
C ASP A 64 -5.32 5.33 -12.30
N ALA A 65 -4.98 4.35 -11.46
CA ALA A 65 -5.66 4.16 -10.19
C ALA A 65 -5.57 5.45 -9.35
N PRO A 66 -6.70 5.90 -8.79
CA PRO A 66 -6.73 7.17 -8.09
C PRO A 66 -5.93 7.07 -6.80
N GLY A 67 -5.23 8.13 -6.48
CA GLY A 67 -4.33 8.18 -5.34
C GLY A 67 -3.91 9.60 -5.05
N GLY A 68 -3.04 9.73 -4.06
CA GLY A 68 -2.51 11.02 -3.68
C GLY A 68 -1.52 10.91 -2.54
N LEU A 69 -1.21 12.07 -1.97
CA LEU A 69 -0.33 12.17 -0.81
C LEU A 69 -0.99 13.04 0.25
N PHE A 70 -0.73 12.72 1.51
CA PHE A 70 -1.07 13.58 2.64
C PHE A 70 0.03 13.53 3.68
N GLN A 71 0.14 14.59 4.47
CA GLN A 71 1.10 14.67 5.57
C GLN A 71 0.39 14.32 6.87
N MET A 72 1.08 13.55 7.72
CA MET A 72 0.69 13.36 9.11
C MET A 72 1.60 14.23 9.98
N PRO A 73 1.03 15.13 10.80
CA PRO A 73 1.82 15.97 11.68
C PRO A 73 2.57 15.13 12.73
N PRO A 74 3.69 15.64 13.25
CA PRO A 74 4.37 15.00 14.37
C PRO A 74 3.43 14.94 15.58
N GLY A 75 3.39 13.80 16.26
CA GLY A 75 2.49 13.56 17.39
C GLY A 75 2.34 12.08 17.72
N ASP A 76 1.37 11.73 18.55
CA ASP A 76 1.05 10.32 18.75
C ASP A 76 0.38 9.76 17.48
N PRO A 77 0.96 8.77 16.75
CA PRO A 77 2.08 7.90 17.14
C PRO A 77 3.43 8.10 16.39
N PHE A 78 3.53 9.06 15.47
CA PHE A 78 4.77 9.40 14.73
C PHE A 78 5.57 10.51 15.41
N SER A 79 6.83 10.24 15.78
CA SER A 79 7.68 11.28 16.41
C SER A 79 7.93 12.46 15.48
N ASP A 80 8.04 12.17 14.20
CA ASP A 80 8.39 13.12 13.16
C ASP A 80 7.21 13.28 12.20
N GLN A 81 7.24 14.36 11.42
CA GLN A 81 6.32 14.50 10.31
C GLN A 81 6.56 13.35 9.32
N VAL A 82 5.50 12.70 8.86
CA VAL A 82 5.62 11.68 7.81
C VAL A 82 4.67 12.01 6.67
N THR A 83 5.07 11.67 5.45
CA THR A 83 4.21 11.81 4.28
C THR A 83 3.74 10.44 3.84
N VAL A 84 2.43 10.27 3.71
CA VAL A 84 1.85 9.02 3.23
C VAL A 84 1.44 9.20 1.78
N VAL A 85 2.05 8.40 0.92
CA VAL A 85 1.61 8.23 -0.47
C VAL A 85 0.66 7.05 -0.53
N TRP A 86 -0.49 7.21 -1.18
CA TRP A 86 -1.52 6.17 -1.22
C TRP A 86 -2.15 6.02 -2.59
N LEU A 87 -2.68 4.83 -2.86
CA LEU A 87 -3.35 4.45 -4.09
C LEU A 87 -4.60 3.64 -3.72
N SER A 88 -5.74 3.92 -4.35
CA SER A 88 -6.97 3.17 -4.19
C SER A 88 -7.27 2.35 -5.44
N VAL A 89 -7.54 1.07 -5.25
CA VAL A 89 -7.88 0.12 -6.31
C VAL A 89 -9.08 -0.69 -5.85
N LEU A 90 -10.22 -0.51 -6.52
CA LEU A 90 -11.48 -1.18 -6.14
C LEU A 90 -11.84 -0.91 -4.66
N ALA A 91 -11.92 -1.95 -3.83
CA ALA A 91 -12.18 -1.87 -2.39
C ALA A 91 -10.88 -1.89 -1.53
N LEU A 92 -9.72 -1.78 -2.17
CA LEU A 92 -8.40 -1.89 -1.54
C LEU A 92 -7.68 -0.56 -1.60
N ALA A 93 -6.81 -0.32 -0.63
CA ALA A 93 -5.90 0.80 -0.64
C ALA A 93 -4.48 0.33 -0.31
N PHE A 94 -3.52 0.87 -1.04
CA PHE A 94 -2.09 0.70 -0.82
C PHE A 94 -1.54 2.01 -0.27
N ALA A 95 -0.59 1.92 0.66
CA ALA A 95 0.03 3.09 1.26
C ALA A 95 1.51 2.85 1.52
N LEU A 96 2.31 3.87 1.26
CA LEU A 96 3.73 3.95 1.59
C LEU A 96 3.94 5.14 2.52
N VAL A 97 4.45 4.87 3.72
CA VAL A 97 4.78 5.91 4.70
C VAL A 97 6.22 6.31 4.46
N CYS A 98 6.44 7.57 4.14
CA CYS A 98 7.74 8.12 3.79
C CYS A 98 8.22 9.13 4.84
N ASP A 99 9.50 9.08 5.15
CA ASP A 99 10.16 10.06 6.01
C ASP A 99 10.34 11.42 5.28
N PRO A 100 10.53 12.55 5.99
CA PRO A 100 10.62 13.88 5.38
C PRO A 100 11.69 14.06 4.31
N GLN A 101 12.75 13.24 4.37
CA GLN A 101 13.91 13.34 3.47
C GLN A 101 13.75 12.47 2.22
N GLU A 102 12.69 11.66 2.15
CA GLU A 102 12.48 10.72 1.06
C GLU A 102 11.87 11.39 -0.18
N ASN A 103 12.21 10.84 -1.35
CA ASN A 103 11.72 11.36 -2.62
C ASN A 103 10.27 10.93 -2.87
N LEU A 104 9.32 11.85 -2.66
CA LEU A 104 7.89 11.59 -2.81
C LEU A 104 7.47 11.18 -4.23
N SER A 105 8.10 11.74 -5.26
CA SER A 105 7.82 11.37 -6.65
C SER A 105 8.23 9.93 -6.92
N LEU A 106 9.39 9.51 -6.38
CA LEU A 106 9.83 8.14 -6.47
C LEU A 106 8.95 7.20 -5.65
N ALA A 107 8.47 7.64 -4.48
CA ALA A 107 7.54 6.89 -3.64
C ALA A 107 6.23 6.58 -4.37
N GLU A 108 5.66 7.58 -5.06
CA GLU A 108 4.46 7.39 -5.86
C GLU A 108 4.68 6.42 -7.02
N ILE A 109 5.76 6.60 -7.79
CA ILE A 109 6.12 5.70 -8.90
C ILE A 109 6.31 4.27 -8.38
N THR A 110 6.99 4.12 -7.25
CA THR A 110 7.23 2.82 -6.62
C THR A 110 5.92 2.18 -6.16
N LEU A 111 5.03 2.93 -5.52
CA LEU A 111 3.72 2.42 -5.09
C LEU A 111 2.85 1.99 -6.27
N ARG A 112 2.80 2.79 -7.35
CA ARG A 112 2.07 2.47 -8.58
C ARG A 112 2.60 1.19 -9.24
N ARG A 113 3.91 0.95 -9.17
CA ARG A 113 4.53 -0.28 -9.67
C ARG A 113 4.32 -1.47 -8.74
N LEU A 114 4.28 -1.26 -7.42
CA LEU A 114 4.05 -2.33 -6.44
C LEU A 114 2.61 -2.83 -6.43
N ALA A 115 1.63 -1.93 -6.50
CA ALA A 115 0.21 -2.25 -6.39
C ALA A 115 -0.25 -3.42 -7.29
N PRO A 116 -0.01 -3.44 -8.62
CA PRO A 116 -0.41 -4.58 -9.48
C PRO A 116 0.19 -5.90 -9.03
N ARG A 117 1.48 -5.89 -8.66
CA ARG A 117 2.21 -7.10 -8.31
C ARG A 117 1.81 -7.61 -6.92
N LEU A 118 1.49 -6.72 -6.00
CA LEU A 118 0.92 -7.06 -4.68
C LEU A 118 -0.50 -7.61 -4.81
N LEU A 119 -1.36 -7.01 -5.65
CA LEU A 119 -2.70 -7.53 -5.93
C LEU A 119 -2.64 -8.98 -6.44
N PHE A 120 -1.72 -9.24 -7.37
CA PHE A 120 -1.49 -10.57 -7.92
C PHE A 120 -0.93 -11.55 -6.87
N SER A 121 0.16 -11.18 -6.18
CA SER A 121 0.86 -12.04 -5.22
C SER A 121 0.02 -12.40 -4.01
N LEU A 122 -0.78 -11.45 -3.51
CA LEU A 122 -1.67 -11.65 -2.36
C LEU A 122 -3.04 -12.24 -2.75
N ARG A 123 -3.28 -12.52 -4.05
CA ARG A 123 -4.56 -13.03 -4.59
C ARG A 123 -5.77 -12.21 -4.13
N LEU A 124 -5.60 -10.90 -3.97
CA LEU A 124 -6.63 -10.01 -3.38
C LEU A 124 -7.89 -9.86 -4.26
N LEU A 125 -7.80 -10.31 -5.51
CA LEU A 125 -8.82 -10.20 -6.53
C LEU A 125 -9.31 -11.57 -7.03
N SER A 126 -8.82 -12.67 -6.46
CA SER A 126 -9.24 -14.01 -6.87
C SER A 126 -10.53 -14.45 -6.17
N PRO A 127 -11.43 -15.20 -6.85
CA PRO A 127 -12.54 -15.87 -6.17
C PRO A 127 -12.01 -16.72 -5.02
N GLY A 128 -12.46 -16.45 -3.79
CA GLY A 128 -11.92 -17.10 -2.59
C GLY A 128 -10.69 -16.41 -1.98
N ALA A 129 -10.45 -15.11 -2.24
CA ALA A 129 -9.41 -14.31 -1.58
C ALA A 129 -9.48 -14.31 -0.03
N ASP A 130 -10.61 -14.74 0.56
CA ASP A 130 -10.72 -15.03 2.00
C ASP A 130 -9.83 -16.22 2.45
N VAL A 131 -9.36 -17.07 1.53
CA VAL A 131 -8.68 -18.36 1.78
C VAL A 131 -7.16 -18.20 1.90
N LEU A 132 -6.70 -17.28 2.76
CA LEU A 132 -5.30 -17.03 3.15
C LEU A 132 -4.54 -16.06 2.24
N LEU A 133 -4.28 -14.88 2.80
CA LEU A 133 -3.22 -13.99 2.32
C LEU A 133 -1.89 -14.75 2.29
N ARG A 134 -1.06 -14.49 1.28
CA ARG A 134 0.30 -15.05 1.15
C ARG A 134 1.34 -14.00 1.55
N PRO A 135 1.54 -13.72 2.85
CA PRO A 135 2.47 -12.69 3.30
C PRO A 135 3.89 -12.96 2.80
N ASP A 136 4.33 -14.22 2.77
CA ASP A 136 5.68 -14.59 2.29
C ASP A 136 5.93 -14.19 0.83
N ALA A 137 4.89 -14.27 -0.03
CA ALA A 137 5.00 -13.85 -1.43
C ALA A 137 5.13 -12.32 -1.54
N ALA A 138 4.40 -11.57 -0.70
CA ALA A 138 4.52 -10.12 -0.63
C ALA A 138 5.89 -9.70 -0.05
N ASP A 139 6.40 -10.42 0.95
CA ASP A 139 7.72 -10.18 1.52
C ASP A 139 8.83 -10.38 0.48
N GLY A 140 8.82 -11.49 -0.26
CA GLY A 140 9.80 -11.75 -1.31
C GLY A 140 9.76 -10.73 -2.46
N LEU A 141 8.58 -10.24 -2.80
CA LEU A 141 8.40 -9.16 -3.78
C LEU A 141 8.97 -7.83 -3.25
N LEU A 142 8.69 -7.48 -2.00
CA LEU A 142 9.23 -6.27 -1.37
C LEU A 142 10.75 -6.35 -1.17
N ASP A 143 11.32 -7.54 -0.94
CA ASP A 143 12.78 -7.72 -0.86
C ASP A 143 13.48 -7.40 -2.18
N ARG A 144 12.82 -7.64 -3.31
CA ARG A 144 13.36 -7.37 -4.65
C ARG A 144 13.13 -5.94 -5.10
N LEU A 145 11.95 -5.40 -4.82
CA LEU A 145 11.51 -4.09 -5.34
C LEU A 145 11.79 -2.93 -4.38
N LEU A 146 11.88 -3.21 -3.07
CA LEU A 146 12.11 -2.23 -2.02
C LEU A 146 13.06 -2.79 -0.93
N PRO A 147 14.29 -3.19 -1.30
CA PRO A 147 15.22 -3.83 -0.38
C PRO A 147 15.51 -2.92 0.82
N HIS A 148 15.27 -3.42 2.03
CA HIS A 148 15.43 -2.67 3.27
C HIS A 148 14.64 -1.35 3.34
N GLY A 149 13.59 -1.17 2.54
CA GLY A 149 12.82 0.06 2.50
C GLY A 149 13.37 1.09 1.52
N GLN A 150 14.44 0.79 0.79
CA GLN A 150 15.05 1.72 -0.15
C GLN A 150 14.26 1.73 -1.45
N MET A 151 13.81 2.93 -1.83
CA MET A 151 13.19 3.15 -3.13
C MET A 151 14.24 3.13 -4.23
N LEU A 152 14.07 2.23 -5.19
CA LEU A 152 14.98 2.06 -6.32
C LEU A 152 14.39 2.64 -7.60
N PHE A 153 15.25 3.21 -8.45
CA PHE A 153 14.90 3.51 -9.83
C PHE A 153 14.86 2.21 -10.64
N LEU A 154 13.71 1.55 -10.63
CA LEU A 154 13.51 0.30 -11.35
C LEU A 154 13.29 0.59 -12.84
N ASN A 155 13.99 -0.14 -13.71
CA ASN A 155 13.77 -0.07 -15.15
C ASN A 155 12.63 -1.03 -15.57
N GLU A 156 11.91 -0.69 -16.63
CA GLU A 156 10.81 -1.50 -17.18
C GLU A 156 11.23 -2.94 -17.49
N ARG A 157 12.48 -3.14 -17.97
CA ARG A 157 13.01 -4.50 -18.21
C ARG A 157 13.11 -5.35 -16.95
N PHE A 158 13.49 -4.73 -15.83
CA PHE A 158 13.59 -5.43 -14.54
C PHE A 158 12.21 -5.77 -14.00
N LEU A 159 11.28 -4.82 -14.12
CA LEU A 159 9.88 -5.02 -13.75
C LEU A 159 9.24 -6.16 -14.55
N GLN A 160 9.49 -6.23 -15.87
CA GLN A 160 9.04 -7.33 -16.73
C GLN A 160 9.67 -8.68 -16.35
N ALA A 161 10.94 -8.70 -15.93
CA ALA A 161 11.58 -9.94 -15.48
C ALA A 161 10.90 -10.46 -14.20
N ILE A 162 10.60 -9.57 -13.25
CA ILE A 162 9.83 -9.92 -12.05
C ILE A 162 8.43 -10.42 -12.41
N ASP A 163 7.73 -9.75 -13.33
CA ASP A 163 6.38 -10.16 -13.73
C ASP A 163 6.34 -11.56 -14.38
N ARG A 164 7.44 -12.00 -15.01
CA ARG A 164 7.55 -13.35 -15.57
C ARG A 164 7.79 -14.43 -14.50
N GLU A 165 8.29 -14.05 -13.33
CA GLU A 165 8.59 -14.97 -12.22
C GLU A 165 7.43 -15.10 -11.23
N LEU A 166 6.40 -14.24 -11.33
CA LEU A 166 5.17 -14.25 -10.53
C LEU A 166 4.14 -15.22 -11.12
#